data_AF-A0A319DB86-F1
#
_entry.id   AF-A0A319DB86-F1
#
_cell.length_a   1.000
_cell.length_b   1.000
_cell.length_c   1.000
_cell.angle_alpha   90.00
_cell.angle_beta   90.00
_cell.angle_gamma   90.00
#
_symmetry.space_group_name_H-M   'P 1'
#
loop_
_entity.id
_entity.type
_entity.pdbx_description
1 polymer ?
#
loop_
_entity_poly.entity_id
_entity_poly.type
_entity_poly.pdbx_seq_one_letter_code
_entity_poly.pdbx_strand_id
1 'polypeptide(L)'
;MYFFCALLVESLQSLEPIIVLHHFCGLHPPSDHHDGTASSVLMPLLLYQLLRQWTFGELECLSADDAQAFKGSVSNVTPDFLVAILRKLIKALPRRQPVFLILDGINYYETREPSWETKRLVKKLVKLMGAGGALYKLLITSTSRVLDIDEYFENDEKLYVPVEPTPRGGGGGTANQQLKRRFTFGRSTKSQ
;
A
#
# COMPACT_ATOMS: atom_id res chain seq x y z
N MET A 1 -15.56 -4.39 0.61
CA MET A 1 -14.34 -3.56 0.52
C MET A 1 -13.70 -3.65 -0.87
N TYR A 2 -13.54 -4.85 -1.44
CA TYR A 2 -13.10 -5.08 -2.84
C TYR A 2 -13.61 -4.08 -3.89
N PHE A 3 -14.93 -3.90 -3.99
CA PHE A 3 -15.54 -2.97 -4.96
C PHE A 3 -15.11 -1.50 -4.76
N PHE A 4 -15.01 -1.04 -3.50
CA PHE A 4 -14.57 0.32 -3.20
C PHE A 4 -13.11 0.53 -3.63
N CYS A 5 -12.21 -0.40 -3.28
CA CYS A 5 -10.81 -0.32 -3.66
C CYS A 5 -10.63 -0.41 -5.18
N ALA A 6 -11.39 -1.26 -5.88
CA ALA A 6 -11.38 -1.33 -7.33
C ALA A 6 -11.79 0.00 -7.98
N LEU A 7 -12.91 0.60 -7.55
CA LEU A 7 -13.33 1.90 -8.03
C LEU A 7 -12.32 3.02 -7.71
N LEU A 8 -11.70 2.96 -6.53
CA LEU A 8 -10.67 3.94 -6.15
C LEU A 8 -9.41 3.80 -7.02
N VAL A 9 -8.96 2.56 -7.29
CA VAL A 9 -7.83 2.29 -8.20
C VAL A 9 -8.14 2.84 -9.59
N GLU A 10 -9.31 2.51 -10.16
CA GLU A 10 -9.74 3.00 -11.47
C GLU A 10 -9.79 4.53 -11.52
N SER A 11 -10.39 5.14 -10.49
CA SER A 11 -10.48 6.60 -10.39
C SER A 11 -9.10 7.25 -10.31
N LEU A 12 -8.18 6.72 -9.51
CA LEU A 12 -6.82 7.27 -9.38
C LEU A 12 -6.00 7.07 -10.65
N GLN A 13 -6.13 5.93 -11.33
CA GLN A 13 -5.44 5.65 -12.60
C GLN A 13 -5.90 6.59 -13.71
N SER A 14 -7.16 7.04 -13.68
CA SER A 14 -7.66 8.05 -14.62
C SER A 14 -7.08 9.45 -14.41
N LEU A 15 -6.48 9.72 -13.24
CA LEU A 15 -5.87 10.99 -12.88
C LEU A 15 -4.35 10.91 -13.15
N GLU A 16 -3.94 11.04 -14.42
CA GLU A 16 -2.52 11.14 -14.73
C GLU A 16 -1.90 12.42 -14.10
N PRO A 17 -0.63 12.40 -13.66
CA PRO A 17 0.32 11.29 -13.65
C PRO A 17 0.40 10.63 -12.24
N ILE A 18 -0.61 9.90 -11.78
CA ILE A 18 -0.55 9.16 -10.50
C ILE A 18 -0.06 7.73 -10.74
N ILE A 19 0.91 7.28 -9.95
CA ILE A 19 1.30 5.86 -9.90
C ILE A 19 0.39 5.16 -8.89
N VAL A 20 -0.30 4.11 -9.32
CA VAL A 20 -1.21 3.33 -8.48
C VAL A 20 -0.74 1.89 -8.43
N LEU A 21 -0.16 1.51 -7.30
CA LEU A 21 0.20 0.13 -6.98
C LEU A 21 -0.94 -0.49 -6.18
N HIS A 22 -1.39 -1.69 -6.54
CA HIS A 22 -2.49 -2.32 -5.82
C HIS A 22 -2.37 -3.84 -5.74
N HIS A 23 -2.96 -4.42 -4.70
CA HIS A 23 -3.14 -5.87 -4.59
C HIS A 23 -4.46 -6.19 -3.89
N PHE A 24 -5.21 -7.14 -4.45
CA PHE A 24 -6.45 -7.67 -3.87
C PHE A 24 -6.16 -9.04 -3.28
N CYS A 25 -5.95 -9.09 -1.97
CA CYS A 25 -5.45 -10.26 -1.26
C CYS A 25 -6.39 -11.47 -1.39
N GLY A 26 -7.71 -11.28 -1.32
CA GLY A 26 -8.67 -12.38 -1.42
C GLY A 26 -8.86 -12.96 -2.83
N LEU A 27 -8.28 -12.34 -3.87
CA LEU A 27 -8.20 -12.95 -5.20
C LEU A 27 -6.94 -13.84 -5.35
N HIS A 28 -6.01 -13.78 -4.39
CA HIS A 28 -4.73 -14.49 -4.41
C HIS A 28 -4.38 -15.00 -3.00
N PRO A 29 -5.20 -15.90 -2.42
CA PRO A 29 -4.96 -16.40 -1.07
C PRO A 29 -3.64 -17.17 -1.00
N PRO A 30 -2.91 -17.12 0.14
CA PRO A 30 -1.65 -17.83 0.34
C PRO A 30 -1.69 -19.32 0.03
N SER A 31 -2.85 -19.96 0.25
CA SER A 31 -3.08 -21.38 0.01
C SER A 31 -2.85 -21.81 -1.44
N ASP A 32 -2.94 -20.87 -2.38
CA ASP A 32 -2.74 -21.14 -3.81
C ASP A 32 -1.24 -21.13 -4.19
N HIS A 33 -0.36 -20.84 -3.23
CA HIS A 33 1.07 -20.77 -3.42
C HIS A 33 1.76 -21.78 -2.51
N HIS A 34 2.38 -22.80 -3.10
CA HIS A 34 3.02 -23.93 -2.40
C HIS A 34 4.08 -23.54 -1.35
N ASP A 35 4.61 -22.31 -1.38
CA ASP A 35 5.63 -21.78 -0.44
C ASP A 35 5.39 -20.29 -0.03
N GLY A 36 4.21 -19.73 -0.31
CA GLY A 36 4.08 -18.28 -0.50
C GLY A 36 3.74 -17.46 0.74
N THR A 37 4.76 -16.92 1.43
CA THR A 37 4.56 -15.84 2.41
C THR A 37 3.96 -14.60 1.73
N ALA A 38 3.20 -13.76 2.45
CA ALA A 38 2.60 -12.55 1.86
C ALA A 38 3.62 -11.68 1.12
N SER A 39 4.85 -11.60 1.67
CA SER A 39 5.93 -10.81 1.08
C SER A 39 6.48 -11.39 -0.22
N SER A 40 6.48 -12.72 -0.37
CA SER A 40 6.98 -13.41 -1.57
C SER A 40 6.12 -13.15 -2.80
N VAL A 41 4.81 -12.93 -2.60
CA VAL A 41 3.85 -12.63 -3.67
C VAL A 41 3.72 -11.12 -3.89
N LEU A 42 3.53 -10.37 -2.80
CA LEU A 42 3.27 -8.93 -2.88
C LEU A 42 4.45 -8.17 -3.49
N MET A 43 5.67 -8.44 -3.04
CA MET A 43 6.80 -7.59 -3.41
C MET A 43 7.19 -7.63 -4.89
N PRO A 44 7.31 -8.80 -5.54
CA PRO A 44 7.54 -8.86 -6.98
C PRO A 44 6.43 -8.16 -7.78
N LEU A 45 5.17 -8.35 -7.38
CA LEU A 45 4.02 -7.76 -8.04
C LEU A 45 4.03 -6.23 -7.96
N LEU A 46 4.28 -5.67 -6.78
CA LEU A 46 4.33 -4.22 -6.58
C LEU A 46 5.49 -3.58 -7.36
N LEU A 47 6.65 -4.24 -7.39
CA LEU A 47 7.79 -3.80 -8.21
C LEU A 47 7.46 -3.84 -9.70
N TYR A 48 6.86 -4.91 -10.18
CA TYR A 48 6.43 -5.03 -11.57
C TYR A 48 5.45 -3.91 -11.95
N GLN A 49 4.47 -3.62 -11.12
CA GLN A 49 3.52 -2.52 -11.35
C GLN A 49 4.21 -1.16 -11.42
N LEU A 50 5.17 -0.89 -10.53
CA LEU A 50 5.92 0.36 -10.53
C LEU A 50 6.74 0.52 -11.81
N LEU A 51 7.50 -0.51 -12.19
CA LEU A 51 8.35 -0.49 -13.38
C LEU A 51 7.55 -0.40 -14.69
N ARG A 52 6.30 -0.85 -14.70
CA ARG A 52 5.40 -0.69 -15.85
C ARG A 52 4.79 0.70 -15.97
N GLN A 53 4.55 1.36 -14.84
CA GLN A 53 3.93 2.69 -14.79
C GLN A 53 4.96 3.82 -14.88
N TRP A 54 6.23 3.53 -14.61
CA TRP A 54 7.28 4.52 -14.65
C TRP A 54 8.54 4.00 -15.33
N THR A 55 8.96 4.70 -16.39
CA THR A 55 10.25 4.46 -17.03
C THR A 55 11.33 5.20 -16.26
N PHE A 56 12.14 4.45 -15.53
CA PHE A 56 13.38 4.96 -14.98
C PHE A 56 14.40 5.08 -16.12
N GLY A 57 15.14 6.19 -16.17
CA GLY A 57 16.27 6.34 -17.09
C GLY A 57 17.46 5.50 -16.62
N GLU A 58 18.62 6.13 -16.45
CA GLU A 58 19.73 5.46 -15.76
C GLU A 58 19.33 5.18 -14.31
N LEU A 59 19.33 3.90 -13.93
CA LEU A 59 18.99 3.42 -12.58
C LEU A 59 20.12 3.71 -11.59
N GLU A 60 20.61 4.96 -11.53
CA GLU A 60 21.68 5.41 -10.64
C GLU A 60 21.35 5.17 -9.15
N CYS A 61 20.07 5.05 -8.82
CA CYS A 61 19.61 4.71 -7.48
C CYS A 61 19.91 3.26 -7.07
N LEU A 62 20.29 2.39 -8.02
CA LEU A 62 20.67 0.99 -7.79
C LEU A 62 22.19 0.85 -7.87
N SER A 63 22.78 0.13 -6.91
CA SER A 63 24.22 -0.14 -6.89
C SER A 63 24.59 -1.32 -7.78
N ALA A 64 25.90 -1.47 -8.04
CA ALA A 64 26.44 -2.66 -8.71
C ALA A 64 26.06 -3.96 -7.96
N ASP A 65 26.04 -3.92 -6.63
CA ASP A 65 25.62 -5.04 -5.79
C ASP A 65 24.13 -5.39 -6.00
N ASP A 66 23.25 -4.39 -6.12
CA ASP A 66 21.83 -4.63 -6.42
C ASP A 66 21.69 -5.33 -7.78
N ALA A 67 22.42 -4.85 -8.79
CA ALA A 67 22.41 -5.43 -10.13
C ALA A 67 22.97 -6.86 -10.14
N GLN A 68 24.02 -7.13 -9.35
CA GLN A 68 24.57 -8.48 -9.19
C GLN A 68 23.58 -9.42 -8.49
N ALA A 69 22.86 -8.93 -7.48
CA ALA A 69 21.82 -9.71 -6.80
C ALA A 69 20.69 -10.12 -7.76
N PHE A 70 20.32 -9.25 -8.71
CA PHE A 70 19.36 -9.59 -9.77
C PHE A 70 19.89 -10.57 -10.83
N LYS A 71 21.20 -10.52 -11.12
CA LYS A 71 21.86 -11.45 -12.08
C LYS A 71 22.14 -12.83 -11.50
N GLY A 72 22.16 -12.96 -10.17
CA GLY A 72 22.31 -14.23 -9.49
C GLY A 72 21.10 -15.16 -9.67
N SER A 73 21.12 -16.33 -9.02
CA SER A 73 19.96 -17.23 -9.01
C SER A 73 18.75 -16.53 -8.37
N VAL A 74 17.56 -16.74 -8.93
CA VAL A 74 16.26 -16.24 -8.41
C VAL A 74 16.06 -16.64 -6.94
N SER A 75 16.66 -17.75 -6.51
CA SER A 75 16.68 -18.22 -5.11
C SER A 75 17.33 -17.24 -4.12
N ASN A 76 18.15 -16.28 -4.58
CA ASN A 76 18.82 -15.31 -3.72
C ASN A 76 18.00 -14.04 -3.48
N VAL A 77 16.87 -13.89 -4.19
CA VAL A 77 16.02 -12.70 -4.10
C VAL A 77 15.11 -12.82 -2.89
N THR A 78 15.54 -12.21 -1.78
CA THR A 78 14.75 -12.20 -0.55
C THR A 78 13.66 -11.11 -0.59
N PRO A 79 12.54 -11.28 0.13
CA PRO A 79 11.54 -10.21 0.23
C PRO A 79 12.09 -8.91 0.84
N ASP A 80 13.06 -9.03 1.74
CA ASP A 80 13.77 -7.91 2.34
C ASP A 80 14.55 -7.09 1.30
N PHE A 81 15.23 -7.77 0.39
CA PHE A 81 15.90 -7.15 -0.74
C PHE A 81 14.89 -6.44 -1.65
N LEU A 82 13.79 -7.09 -2.01
CA LEU A 82 12.77 -6.47 -2.86
C LEU A 82 12.16 -5.20 -2.25
N VAL A 83 11.93 -5.18 -0.94
CA VAL A 83 11.49 -3.96 -0.23
C VAL A 83 12.56 -2.87 -0.30
N ALA A 84 13.83 -3.23 -0.15
CA ALA A 84 14.92 -2.26 -0.26
C ALA A 84 15.00 -1.65 -1.68
N ILE A 85 14.79 -2.46 -2.72
CA ILE A 85 14.72 -1.98 -4.11
C ILE A 85 13.50 -1.09 -4.32
N LEU A 86 12.30 -1.51 -3.88
CA LEU A 86 11.09 -0.69 -3.99
C LEU A 86 11.29 0.69 -3.35
N ARG A 87 11.93 0.74 -2.18
CA ARG A 87 12.28 1.99 -1.50
C ARG A 87 13.23 2.86 -2.32
N LYS A 88 14.29 2.28 -2.92
CA LYS A 88 15.23 3.02 -3.77
C LYS A 88 14.53 3.63 -4.98
N LEU A 89 13.68 2.84 -5.64
CA LEU A 89 12.90 3.29 -6.79
C LEU A 89 11.91 4.40 -6.44
N ILE A 90 11.14 4.26 -5.35
CA ILE A 90 10.21 5.30 -4.89
C ILE A 90 10.95 6.61 -4.57
N LYS A 91 12.16 6.53 -3.99
CA LYS A 91 12.99 7.72 -3.71
C LYS A 91 13.53 8.38 -4.98
N ALA A 92 13.77 7.59 -6.02
CA ALA A 92 14.28 8.07 -7.30
C ALA A 92 13.19 8.73 -8.18
N LEU A 93 11.91 8.60 -7.80
CA LEU A 93 10.82 9.28 -8.50
C LEU A 93 10.94 10.81 -8.36
N PRO A 94 10.40 11.57 -9.34
CA PRO A 94 10.39 13.02 -9.28
C PRO A 94 9.79 13.56 -7.99
N ARG A 95 10.27 14.73 -7.58
CA ARG A 95 9.78 15.36 -6.36
C ARG A 95 8.28 15.59 -6.45
N ARG A 96 7.56 15.12 -5.45
CA ARG A 96 6.09 15.20 -5.33
C ARG A 96 5.30 14.29 -6.29
N GLN A 97 5.94 13.36 -6.98
CA GLN A 97 5.26 12.33 -7.77
C GLN A 97 4.30 11.53 -6.87
N PRO A 98 2.98 11.53 -7.10
CA PRO A 98 2.05 10.78 -6.28
C PRO A 98 2.19 9.28 -6.52
N VAL A 99 2.29 8.52 -5.44
CA VAL A 99 2.30 7.06 -5.45
C VAL A 99 1.29 6.56 -4.43
N PHE A 100 0.26 5.86 -4.88
CA PHE A 100 -0.69 5.19 -4.01
C PHE A 100 -0.36 3.70 -3.99
N LEU A 101 -0.23 3.12 -2.80
CA LEU A 101 -0.18 1.68 -2.58
C LEU A 101 -1.47 1.25 -1.87
N ILE A 102 -2.26 0.40 -2.51
CA ILE A 102 -3.54 -0.09 -2.01
C ILE A 102 -3.46 -1.60 -1.79
N LEU A 103 -3.55 -2.04 -0.54
CA LEU A 103 -3.63 -3.46 -0.16
C LEU A 103 -5.04 -3.76 0.34
N ASP A 104 -5.85 -4.44 -0.46
CA ASP A 104 -7.23 -4.74 -0.11
C ASP A 104 -7.39 -6.16 0.48
N GLY A 105 -8.00 -6.25 1.66
CA GLY A 105 -8.26 -7.53 2.33
C GLY A 105 -7.03 -8.14 3.01
N ILE A 106 -6.22 -7.35 3.73
CA ILE A 106 -4.98 -7.84 4.36
C ILE A 106 -5.19 -9.01 5.33
N ASN A 107 -6.40 -9.16 5.88
CA ASN A 107 -6.78 -10.27 6.76
C ASN A 107 -6.63 -11.65 6.11
N TYR A 108 -6.63 -11.74 4.77
CA TYR A 108 -6.35 -13.00 4.06
C TYR A 108 -4.89 -13.46 4.21
N TYR A 109 -3.99 -12.55 4.59
CA TYR A 109 -2.58 -12.81 4.90
C TYR A 109 -2.29 -12.88 6.41
N GLU A 110 -3.29 -12.65 7.28
CA GLU A 110 -3.18 -12.74 8.74
C GLU A 110 -3.64 -14.10 9.28
N THR A 111 -3.45 -15.20 8.53
CA THR A 111 -3.76 -16.56 9.01
C THR A 111 -2.89 -16.94 10.21
N ARG A 112 -3.33 -17.95 10.98
CA ARG A 112 -2.77 -18.33 12.31
C ARG A 112 -1.26 -18.59 12.33
N GLU A 113 -0.63 -18.82 11.18
CA GLU A 113 0.82 -18.77 10.95
C GLU A 113 1.06 -18.18 9.54
N PRO A 114 2.15 -17.42 9.26
CA PRO A 114 2.94 -16.55 10.13
C PRO A 114 2.45 -15.09 10.04
N SER A 115 1.54 -14.67 10.92
CA SER A 115 1.09 -13.26 11.03
C SER A 115 2.26 -12.26 11.14
N TRP A 116 3.41 -12.71 11.67
CA TRP A 116 4.60 -11.90 11.86
C TRP A 116 5.24 -11.42 10.54
N GLU A 117 5.12 -12.17 9.43
CA GLU A 117 5.69 -11.77 8.15
C GLU A 117 4.86 -10.68 7.48
N THR A 118 3.54 -10.85 7.47
CA THR A 118 2.59 -9.82 7.02
C THR A 118 2.77 -8.55 7.84
N LYS A 119 2.88 -8.70 9.17
CA LYS A 119 3.19 -7.61 10.10
C LYS A 119 4.53 -6.93 9.75
N ARG A 120 5.60 -7.70 9.54
CA ARG A 120 6.92 -7.19 9.16
C ARG A 120 6.89 -6.46 7.81
N LEU A 121 6.14 -6.97 6.84
CA LEU A 121 5.96 -6.34 5.55
C LEU A 121 5.23 -5.01 5.69
N VAL A 122 4.08 -4.98 6.35
CA VAL A 122 3.32 -3.74 6.55
C VAL A 122 4.16 -2.71 7.29
N LYS A 123 4.87 -3.10 8.35
CA LYS A 123 5.82 -2.22 9.05
C LYS A 123 6.82 -1.58 8.10
N LYS A 124 7.33 -2.33 7.13
CA LYS A 124 8.28 -1.80 6.15
C LYS A 124 7.61 -0.87 5.13
N LEU A 125 6.42 -1.20 4.67
CA LEU A 125 5.63 -0.36 3.75
C LEU A 125 5.21 0.96 4.41
N VAL A 126 4.85 0.93 5.69
CA VAL A 126 4.58 2.12 6.51
C VAL A 126 5.84 2.98 6.62
N LYS A 127 7.02 2.38 6.85
CA LYS A 127 8.30 3.10 6.88
C LYS A 127 8.73 3.70 5.53
N LEU A 128 8.06 3.36 4.42
CA LEU A 128 8.26 4.08 3.15
C LEU A 128 7.65 5.48 3.21
N MET A 129 6.68 5.72 4.09
CA MET A 129 6.20 7.07 4.41
C MET A 129 7.37 7.86 5.02
N GLY A 130 7.79 8.93 4.35
CA GLY A 130 8.95 9.73 4.76
C GLY A 130 10.30 9.31 4.15
N ALA A 131 10.30 8.36 3.20
CA ALA A 131 11.51 7.99 2.45
C ALA A 131 12.13 9.16 1.66
N GLY A 132 11.35 10.20 1.36
CA GLY A 132 11.71 11.33 0.51
C GLY A 132 11.47 11.03 -0.98
N GLY A 133 11.42 12.07 -1.81
CA GLY A 133 11.15 11.96 -3.26
C GLY A 133 9.67 12.10 -3.61
N ALA A 134 8.92 11.00 -3.53
CA ALA A 134 7.51 10.91 -3.90
C ALA A 134 6.50 11.29 -2.80
N LEU A 135 5.26 11.64 -3.19
CA LEU A 135 4.11 11.70 -2.29
C LEU A 135 3.51 10.29 -2.17
N TYR A 136 4.08 9.48 -1.29
CA TYR A 136 3.63 8.12 -1.05
C TYR A 136 2.44 8.07 -0.09
N LYS A 137 1.39 7.34 -0.48
CA LYS A 137 0.19 7.07 0.32
C LYS A 137 -0.08 5.58 0.38
N LEU A 138 -0.30 5.06 1.58
CA LEU A 138 -0.64 3.66 1.82
C LEU A 138 -2.08 3.56 2.29
N LEU A 139 -2.88 2.71 1.64
CA LEU A 139 -4.20 2.31 2.07
C LEU A 139 -4.19 0.80 2.28
N ILE A 140 -4.58 0.36 3.47
CA ILE A 140 -4.79 -1.06 3.78
C ILE A 140 -6.23 -1.23 4.21
N THR A 141 -6.92 -2.22 3.64
CA THR A 141 -8.28 -2.58 4.05
C THR A 141 -8.32 -4.01 4.59
N SER A 142 -9.37 -4.29 5.35
CA SER A 142 -9.67 -5.63 5.85
C SER A 142 -11.18 -5.80 5.94
N THR A 143 -11.67 -7.02 5.70
CA THR A 143 -13.09 -7.36 5.90
C THR A 143 -13.43 -7.71 7.34
N SER A 144 -12.42 -8.01 8.16
CA SER A 144 -12.55 -8.31 9.59
C SER A 144 -11.62 -7.43 10.41
N ARG A 145 -11.73 -7.49 11.75
CA ARG A 145 -10.71 -6.85 12.60
C ARG A 145 -9.34 -7.47 12.27
N VAL A 146 -8.37 -6.62 11.94
CA VAL A 146 -6.97 -7.02 11.81
C VAL A 146 -6.38 -7.26 13.20
N LEU A 147 -5.47 -8.23 13.33
CA LEU A 147 -4.95 -8.61 14.64
C LEU A 147 -3.85 -7.67 15.09
N ASP A 148 -2.76 -7.65 14.34
CA ASP A 148 -1.50 -7.04 14.79
C ASP A 148 -1.07 -5.84 13.95
N ILE A 149 -1.68 -5.64 12.78
CA ILE A 149 -1.31 -4.58 11.83
C ILE A 149 -1.82 -3.21 12.27
N ASP A 150 -2.89 -3.17 13.08
CA ASP A 150 -3.50 -1.93 13.58
C ASP A 150 -2.53 -1.10 14.43
N GLU A 151 -1.49 -1.71 15.00
CA GLU A 151 -0.47 -1.01 15.81
C GLU A 151 0.38 -0.01 15.00
N TYR A 152 0.41 -0.13 13.67
CA TYR A 152 1.23 0.71 12.80
C TYR A 152 0.57 2.00 12.34
N PHE A 153 -0.69 2.20 12.70
CA PHE A 153 -1.47 3.36 12.30
C PHE A 153 -1.91 4.14 13.53
N GLU A 154 -1.93 5.47 13.43
CA GLU A 154 -2.51 6.32 14.46
C GLU A 154 -4.04 6.21 14.46
N ASN A 155 -4.68 6.55 15.58
CA ASN A 155 -6.14 6.41 15.72
C ASN A 155 -6.94 7.21 14.67
N ASP A 156 -6.39 8.31 14.19
CA ASP A 156 -7.06 9.14 13.19
C ASP A 156 -6.78 8.69 11.74
N GLU A 157 -5.84 7.76 11.54
CA GLU A 157 -5.54 7.08 10.27
C GLU A 157 -6.39 5.82 10.08
N LYS A 158 -7.14 5.42 11.11
CA LYS A 158 -8.00 4.23 11.12
C LYS A 158 -9.44 4.58 10.80
N LEU A 159 -10.06 3.78 9.94
CA LEU A 159 -11.49 3.88 9.65
C LEU A 159 -12.16 2.52 9.87
N TYR A 160 -13.09 2.48 10.83
CA TYR A 160 -13.93 1.30 11.05
C TYR A 160 -15.31 1.54 10.44
N VAL A 161 -15.70 0.67 9.52
CA VAL A 161 -17.05 0.66 8.95
C VAL A 161 -17.90 -0.34 9.73
N PRO A 162 -18.93 0.09 10.47
CA PRO A 162 -19.78 -0.83 11.21
C PRO A 162 -20.59 -1.72 10.24
N VAL A 163 -20.80 -2.97 10.63
CA VAL A 163 -21.57 -3.96 9.84
C VAL A 163 -23.04 -3.58 9.74
N GLU A 164 -23.57 -2.94 10.78
CA GLU A 164 -24.93 -2.42 10.80
C GLU A 164 -24.91 -0.91 10.58
N PRO A 165 -25.70 -0.37 9.63
CA PRO A 165 -25.91 1.06 9.54
C PRO A 165 -26.57 1.51 10.84
N THR A 166 -25.87 2.33 11.63
CA THR A 166 -26.47 2.95 12.81
C THR A 166 -27.74 3.68 12.39
N PRO A 167 -28.89 3.42 13.04
CA PRO A 167 -30.13 4.13 12.74
C PRO A 167 -29.86 5.63 12.80
N ARG A 168 -30.14 6.34 11.70
CA ARG A 168 -30.08 7.80 11.68
C ARG A 168 -31.23 8.33 12.56
N GLY A 169 -30.98 8.48 13.85
CA GLY A 169 -31.93 9.10 14.77
C GLY A 169 -31.53 8.98 16.23
N GLY A 170 -31.04 10.09 16.80
CA GLY A 170 -31.05 10.30 18.25
C GLY A 170 -29.69 10.52 18.94
N GLY A 171 -29.04 11.66 18.67
CA GLY A 171 -28.09 12.28 19.62
C GLY A 171 -26.64 11.81 19.58
N GLY A 172 -25.71 12.77 19.49
CA GLY A 172 -24.28 12.56 19.77
C GLY A 172 -23.38 12.63 18.53
N GLY A 173 -23.07 13.86 18.08
CA GLY A 173 -22.13 14.10 16.99
C GLY A 173 -20.69 13.77 17.39
N THR A 174 -20.15 12.66 16.90
CA THR A 174 -18.69 12.41 16.87
C THR A 174 -18.28 11.64 15.62
N ALA A 175 -19.01 10.58 15.23
CA ALA A 175 -18.61 9.72 14.11
C ALA A 175 -18.67 10.43 12.72
N ASN A 176 -19.74 11.20 12.46
CA ASN A 176 -19.87 11.95 11.20
C ASN A 176 -18.91 13.16 11.09
N GLN A 177 -18.28 13.57 12.20
CA GLN A 177 -17.36 14.71 12.23
C GLN A 177 -15.95 14.31 11.79
N GLN A 178 -15.54 13.05 12.02
CA GLN A 178 -14.22 12.54 11.62
C GLN A 178 -14.13 12.34 10.10
N LEU A 179 -15.16 11.79 9.45
CA LEU A 179 -15.14 11.56 8.00
C LEU A 179 -15.09 12.88 7.18
N LYS A 180 -15.75 13.95 7.67
CA LYS A 180 -15.81 15.25 6.97
C LYS A 180 -14.54 16.09 7.08
N ARG A 181 -13.68 15.86 8.08
CA ARG A 181 -12.51 16.72 8.32
C ARG A 181 -11.26 16.37 7.51
N ARG A 182 -11.15 15.16 6.92
CA ARG A 182 -9.91 14.71 6.25
C ARG A 182 -9.99 14.52 4.73
N PHE A 183 -11.18 14.56 4.11
CA PHE A 183 -11.33 14.56 2.65
C PHE A 183 -11.47 15.99 2.07
N THR A 184 -10.67 16.95 2.53
CA THR A 184 -10.50 18.20 1.77
C THR A 184 -9.39 17.98 0.75
N PHE A 185 -9.77 17.63 -0.49
CA PHE A 185 -8.90 17.87 -1.64
C PHE A 185 -8.64 19.38 -1.69
N GLY A 186 -7.39 19.78 -1.55
CA GLY A 186 -7.00 21.19 -1.57
C GLY A 186 -7.38 21.84 -2.90
N ARG A 187 -8.53 22.53 -2.95
CA ARG A 187 -8.79 23.54 -3.95
C ARG A 187 -7.98 24.78 -3.58
N SER A 188 -6.81 24.92 -4.19
CA SER A 188 -6.12 26.21 -4.24
C SER A 188 -6.96 27.17 -5.08
N THR A 189 -7.81 27.96 -4.43
CA THR A 189 -8.34 29.18 -5.04
C THR A 189 -7.33 30.28 -4.76
N LYS A 190 -6.48 30.56 -5.76
CA LYS A 190 -5.90 31.90 -5.88
C LYS A 190 -7.01 32.77 -6.46
N SER A 191 -7.38 33.82 -5.75
CA SER A 191 -7.94 35.00 -6.38
C SER A 191 -7.10 36.19 -5.97
N GLN A 192 -6.84 37.03 -6.97
CA GLN A 192 -6.11 38.29 -6.95
C GLN A 192 -6.70 39.29 -5.95
#